data_AF-A0A840C032-F1
#
_entry.id   AF-A0A840C032-F1
#
_cell.length_a   1.000
_cell.length_b   1.000
_cell.length_c   1.000
_cell.angle_alpha   90.00
_cell.angle_beta   90.00
_cell.angle_gamma   90.00
#
_symmetry.space_group_name_H-M   'P 1'
#
loop_
_entity.id
_entity.type
_entity.pdbx_description
1 polymer ?
#
loop_
_entity_poly.entity_id
_entity_poly.type
_entity_poly.pdbx_seq_one_letter_code
_entity_poly.pdbx_strand_id
1 'polypeptide(L)'
;MSNATPRELPPTLPAALALVGQPMAVVERELILATLVHCNGNRTHAARMLGISIRTLRNKLADYTAAGFAVPEAGSGIARNAPA
;
A
#
# COMPACT_ATOMS: atom_id res chain seq x y z
N MET A 1 -16.31 42.51 -1.22
CA MET A 1 -16.32 41.25 -1.98
C MET A 1 -15.10 40.44 -1.54
N SER A 2 -15.22 39.63 -0.48
CA SER A 2 -14.10 38.78 -0.04
C SER A 2 -13.89 37.68 -1.07
N ASN A 3 -12.82 37.80 -1.86
CA ASN A 3 -12.34 36.68 -2.64
C ASN A 3 -11.57 35.76 -1.66
N ALA A 4 -12.19 34.64 -1.29
CA ALA A 4 -11.54 33.61 -0.51
C ALA A 4 -10.37 33.07 -1.34
N THR A 5 -9.14 33.34 -0.91
CA THR A 5 -7.92 32.77 -1.48
C THR A 5 -8.11 31.24 -1.60
N PRO A 6 -7.85 30.61 -2.76
CA PRO A 6 -8.00 29.18 -2.90
C PRO A 6 -7.16 28.50 -1.82
N ARG A 7 -7.82 27.73 -0.95
CA ARG A 7 -7.16 26.93 0.08
C ARG A 7 -6.21 25.98 -0.64
N GLU A 8 -4.92 26.30 -0.67
CA GLU A 8 -3.89 25.42 -1.23
C GLU A 8 -4.00 24.07 -0.52
N LEU A 9 -4.37 23.08 -1.32
CA LEU A 9 -4.48 21.70 -0.90
C LEU A 9 -3.06 21.20 -0.64
N PRO A 10 -2.75 20.59 0.52
CA PRO A 10 -1.41 20.09 0.79
C PRO A 10 -0.92 19.18 -0.35
N PRO A 11 0.40 19.16 -0.63
CA PRO A 11 0.98 18.50 -1.81
C PRO A 11 0.78 16.97 -1.83
N THR A 12 0.16 16.39 -0.80
CA THR A 12 -0.25 14.98 -0.71
C THR A 12 -1.58 14.68 -1.40
N LEU A 13 -2.46 15.67 -1.61
CA LEU A 13 -3.75 15.48 -2.28
C LEU A 13 -3.69 15.00 -3.74
N PRO A 14 -2.72 15.42 -4.58
CA PRO A 14 -2.67 14.99 -5.98
C PRO A 14 -2.62 13.46 -6.13
N ALA A 15 -1.85 12.77 -5.29
CA ALA A 15 -1.72 11.32 -5.36
C ALA A 15 -2.98 10.59 -4.85
N ALA A 16 -3.62 11.11 -3.81
CA ALA A 16 -4.84 10.54 -3.27
C ALA A 16 -6.04 10.65 -4.24
N LEU A 17 -6.10 11.72 -5.03
CA LEU A 17 -7.15 11.90 -6.05
C LEU A 17 -7.13 10.78 -7.10
N ALA A 18 -5.96 10.23 -7.43
CA ALA A 18 -5.85 9.11 -8.38
C ALA A 18 -6.46 7.78 -7.87
N LEU A 19 -6.71 7.67 -6.57
CA LEU A 19 -7.30 6.48 -5.94
C LEU A 19 -8.83 6.59 -5.80
N VAL A 20 -9.42 7.74 -6.10
CA VAL A 20 -10.87 7.97 -5.97
C VAL A 20 -11.63 7.06 -6.94
N GLY A 21 -12.65 6.36 -6.44
CA GLY A 21 -13.46 5.41 -7.19
C GLY A 21 -12.90 3.98 -7.22
N GLN A 22 -11.69 3.75 -6.69
CA GLN A 22 -11.16 2.39 -6.51
C GLN A 22 -11.77 1.73 -5.26
N PRO A 23 -12.03 0.40 -5.29
CA PRO A 23 -12.42 -0.32 -4.10
C PRO A 23 -11.34 -0.27 -3.02
N MET A 24 -11.72 -0.07 -1.76
CA MET A 24 -10.76 -0.02 -0.64
C MET A 24 -9.89 -1.27 -0.55
N ALA A 25 -10.45 -2.45 -0.84
CA ALA A 25 -9.69 -3.69 -0.85
C ALA A 25 -8.57 -3.73 -1.91
N VAL A 26 -8.75 -3.03 -3.04
CA VAL A 26 -7.71 -2.92 -4.07
C VAL A 26 -6.63 -1.96 -3.59
N VAL A 27 -7.01 -0.76 -3.17
CA VAL A 27 -6.06 0.26 -2.69
C VAL A 27 -5.23 -0.26 -1.52
N GLU A 28 -5.87 -0.88 -0.54
CA GLU A 28 -5.21 -1.46 0.63
C GLU A 28 -4.20 -2.54 0.24
N ARG A 29 -4.57 -3.46 -0.65
CA ARG A 29 -3.68 -4.54 -1.09
C ARG A 29 -2.47 -4.00 -1.84
N GLU A 30 -2.67 -3.15 -2.83
CA GLU A 30 -1.56 -2.58 -3.61
C GLU A 30 -0.61 -1.80 -2.71
N LEU A 31 -1.15 -0.99 -1.77
CA LEU A 31 -0.33 -0.23 -0.83
C LEU A 31 0.47 -1.14 0.11
N ILE A 32 -0.13 -2.21 0.63
CA ILE A 32 0.54 -3.19 1.49
C ILE A 32 1.69 -3.89 0.74
N LEU A 33 1.42 -4.37 -0.48
CA LEU A 33 2.41 -5.09 -1.29
C LEU A 33 3.55 -4.17 -1.73
N ALA A 34 3.24 -2.95 -2.17
CA ALA A 34 4.25 -1.95 -2.53
C ALA A 34 5.15 -1.60 -1.33
N THR A 35 4.56 -1.46 -0.14
CA THR A 35 5.33 -1.20 1.09
C THR A 35 6.23 -2.39 1.45
N LEU A 36 5.77 -3.62 1.27
CA LEU A 36 6.62 -4.80 1.47
C LEU A 36 7.80 -4.82 0.51
N VAL A 37 7.59 -4.52 -0.78
CA VAL A 37 8.68 -4.39 -1.76
C VAL A 37 9.67 -3.31 -1.32
N HIS A 38 9.17 -2.14 -0.91
CA HIS A 38 9.99 -1.05 -0.39
C HIS A 38 10.80 -1.45 0.85
N CYS A 39 10.26 -2.32 1.68
CA CYS A 39 10.93 -2.87 2.87
C CYS A 39 11.66 -4.20 2.62
N ASN A 40 11.89 -4.61 1.37
CA ASN A 40 12.56 -5.87 1.00
C ASN A 40 11.93 -7.13 1.66
N GLY A 41 10.60 -7.15 1.77
CA GLY A 41 9.83 -8.21 2.42
C GLY A 41 9.85 -8.17 3.96
N ASN A 42 10.46 -7.16 4.59
CA ASN A 42 10.48 -7.03 6.04
C ASN A 42 9.11 -6.59 6.58
N ARG A 43 8.32 -7.58 7.01
CA ARG A 43 6.96 -7.39 7.54
C ARG A 43 6.90 -6.47 8.75
N THR A 44 7.87 -6.54 9.67
CA THR A 44 7.89 -5.68 10.86
C THR A 44 8.08 -4.21 10.50
N HIS A 45 8.98 -3.93 9.55
CA HIS A 45 9.21 -2.57 9.08
C HIS A 45 8.01 -2.04 8.28
N ALA A 46 7.46 -2.86 7.37
CA ALA A 46 6.29 -2.49 6.58
C ALA A 46 5.06 -2.19 7.46
N ALA A 47 4.79 -3.01 8.48
CA ALA A 47 3.68 -2.77 9.41
C ALA A 47 3.82 -1.43 10.14
N ARG A 48 5.04 -1.09 10.58
CA ARG A 48 5.34 0.20 11.22
C ARG A 48 5.09 1.38 10.26
N MET A 49 5.53 1.26 9.01
CA MET A 49 5.36 2.32 8.00
C MET A 49 3.89 2.53 7.65
N LEU A 50 3.10 1.45 7.56
CA LEU A 50 1.67 1.49 7.31
C LEU A 50 0.83 1.93 8.52
N GLY A 51 1.42 1.97 9.73
CA GLY A 51 0.71 2.31 10.95
C GLY A 51 -0.27 1.24 11.43
N ILE A 52 -0.05 -0.04 11.07
CA ILE A 52 -0.88 -1.17 11.51
C ILE A 52 -0.09 -2.16 12.36
N SER A 53 -0.79 -2.98 13.15
CA SER A 53 -0.12 -4.04 13.91
C SER A 53 0.49 -5.09 12.98
N ILE A 54 1.61 -5.69 13.40
CA ILE A 54 2.23 -6.81 12.66
C ILE A 54 1.27 -8.00 12.50
N ARG A 55 0.33 -8.20 13.44
CA ARG A 55 -0.73 -9.21 13.34
C ARG A 55 -1.68 -8.88 12.19
N THR A 56 -2.16 -7.64 12.12
CA THR A 56 -3.04 -7.18 11.04
C THR A 56 -2.38 -7.37 9.69
N LEU A 57 -1.10 -6.97 9.56
CA LEU A 57 -0.37 -7.16 8.32
C LEU A 57 -0.29 -8.65 7.95
N ARG A 58 0.11 -9.52 8.88
CA ARG A 58 0.21 -10.97 8.63
C ARG A 58 -1.12 -11.59 8.19
N ASN A 59 -2.23 -11.19 8.82
CA ASN A 59 -3.55 -11.67 8.43
C ASN A 59 -3.88 -11.27 6.99
N LYS A 60 -3.68 -9.99 6.64
CA LYS A 60 -3.87 -9.52 5.26
C LYS A 60 -3.00 -10.27 4.25
N LEU A 61 -1.74 -10.54 4.58
CA LEU A 61 -0.86 -11.33 3.69
C LEU A 61 -1.34 -12.77 3.53
N ALA A 62 -1.84 -13.40 4.59
CA ALA A 62 -2.44 -14.73 4.50
C ALA A 62 -3.67 -14.74 3.58
N ASP A 63 -4.55 -13.73 3.72
CA ASP A 63 -5.72 -13.56 2.86
C ASP A 63 -5.32 -13.36 1.40
N TYR A 64 -4.27 -12.56 1.14
CA TYR A 64 -3.76 -12.31 -0.21
C TYR A 64 -3.17 -13.57 -0.84
N THR A 65 -2.37 -14.33 -0.09
CA THR A 65 -1.84 -15.63 -0.56
C THR A 65 -2.99 -16.61 -0.86
N ALA A 66 -4.01 -16.67 0.01
CA ALA A 66 -5.17 -17.53 -0.19
C ALA A 66 -6.00 -17.13 -1.42
N ALA A 67 -6.04 -15.85 -1.74
CA ALA A 67 -6.65 -15.32 -2.96
C ALA A 67 -5.75 -15.40 -4.22
N GLY A 68 -4.54 -15.98 -4.10
CA GLY A 68 -3.63 -16.21 -5.22
C GLY A 68 -2.71 -15.04 -5.58
N PHE A 69 -2.62 -14.01 -4.74
CA PHE A 69 -1.71 -12.89 -4.97
C PHE A 69 -0.28 -13.24 -4.57
N ALA A 70 0.69 -12.73 -5.33
CA ALA A 70 2.10 -12.87 -5.02
C ALA A 70 2.49 -11.94 -3.85
N VAL A 71 2.95 -12.53 -2.75
CA VAL A 71 3.43 -11.79 -1.57
C VAL A 71 4.97 -11.79 -1.56
N PRO A 72 5.63 -10.61 -1.50
CA PRO A 72 7.08 -10.54 -1.35
C PRO A 72 7.55 -11.15 -0.02
N GLU A 73 8.40 -12.17 -0.10
CA GLU A 73 9.03 -12.82 1.06
C GLU A 73 10.32 -12.11 1.45
N ALA A 74 10.66 -12.13 2.75
CA ALA A 74 11.90 -11.54 3.25
C ALA A 74 13.12 -12.29 2.70
N GLY A 75 14.07 -11.56 2.11
CA GLY A 75 15.31 -12.13 1.58
C GLY A 75 15.15 -12.90 0.27
N SER A 76 13.93 -13.07 -0.25
CA SER A 76 13.73 -13.53 -1.61
C SER A 76 13.88 -12.32 -2.52
N GLY A 77 15.01 -12.23 -3.21
CA GLY A 77 15.28 -11.18 -4.20
C GLY A 77 14.39 -11.34 -5.44
N ILE A 78 13.06 -11.31 -5.27
CA ILE A 78 12.12 -11.53 -6.36
C ILE A 78 11.95 -10.22 -7.12
N ALA A 79 12.62 -10.21 -8.27
CA ALA A 79 12.43 -9.28 -9.36
C ALA A 79 10.96 -9.19 -9.79
N ARG A 80 10.42 -7.97 -9.76
CA ARG A 80 9.67 -7.26 -10.81
C ARG A 80 8.93 -8.05 -11.92
N ASN A 81 8.33 -9.21 -11.67
CA ASN A 81 7.50 -9.86 -12.70
C ASN A 81 6.03 -9.79 -12.30
N ALA A 82 5.34 -8.79 -12.84
CA ALA A 82 3.88 -8.72 -12.90
C ALA A 82 3.40 -9.46 -14.16
N PRO A 83 2.26 -10.17 -14.13
CA PRO A 83 1.64 -10.66 -15.35
C PRO A 83 1.10 -9.50 -16.20
N ALA A 84 1.17 -9.68 -17.52
CA ALA A 84 0.71 -8.76 -18.56
C ALA A 84 -0.81 -8.56 -18.58
#